data_AF-A0A316GV44-F1
#
_entry.id   AF-A0A316GV44-F1
#
_cell.length_a   1.000
_cell.length_b   1.000
_cell.length_c   1.000
_cell.angle_alpha   90.00
_cell.angle_beta   90.00
_cell.angle_gamma   90.00
#
_symmetry.space_group_name_H-M   'P 1'
#
loop_
_entity.id
_entity.type
_entity.pdbx_description
1 polymer ?
#
loop_
_entity_poly.entity_id
_entity_poly.type
_entity_poly.pdbx_seq_one_letter_code
_entity_poly.pdbx_strand_id
1 'polypeptide(L)'
;MTFSARILARKATVSALLSVMLASCVVVEEGPGPRPLPPRPGPGPQFCTREYDPVCASRGSERQTFGNACMAEAAGFRIIRGGECRGGGDTGWNGGGGGWNGGGGSGGWNGGGGGNEQFCTMEYRPVCGRRGGTLRTFSNSCQADAAGFRVVDQGSC
;
A
#
# COMPACT_ATOMS: atom_id res chain seq x y z
N MET A 1 47.24 0.42 -74.13
CA MET A 1 46.61 -0.75 -73.47
C MET A 1 45.96 -0.26 -72.18
N THR A 2 44.74 0.28 -72.24
CA THR A 2 43.99 0.80 -71.06
C THR A 2 42.79 -0.10 -70.78
N PHE A 3 43.04 -1.41 -70.72
CA PHE A 3 42.06 -2.36 -70.24
C PHE A 3 42.46 -2.76 -68.82
N SER A 4 41.45 -2.83 -67.95
CA SER A 4 41.45 -3.60 -66.70
C SER A 4 41.44 -2.85 -65.37
N ALA A 5 41.61 -1.53 -65.27
CA ALA A 5 41.39 -0.87 -63.96
C ALA A 5 39.89 -0.78 -63.60
N ARG A 6 39.05 -0.33 -64.54
CA ARG A 6 37.59 -0.17 -64.33
C ARG A 6 36.83 -1.50 -64.23
N ILE A 7 37.35 -2.56 -64.87
CA ILE A 7 36.75 -3.90 -64.84
C ILE A 7 37.09 -4.60 -63.52
N LEU A 8 38.33 -4.49 -63.03
CA LEU A 8 38.69 -4.98 -61.70
C LEU A 8 37.93 -4.21 -60.61
N ALA A 9 37.80 -2.88 -60.72
CA ALA A 9 37.03 -2.10 -59.76
C ALA A 9 35.55 -2.52 -59.70
N ARG A 10 34.90 -2.73 -60.85
CA ARG A 10 33.51 -3.23 -60.91
C ARG A 10 33.36 -4.64 -60.34
N LYS A 11 34.30 -5.54 -60.62
CA LYS A 11 34.29 -6.91 -60.05
C LYS A 11 34.49 -6.88 -58.54
N ALA A 12 35.39 -6.04 -58.05
CA ALA A 12 35.66 -5.86 -56.62
C ALA A 12 34.44 -5.27 -55.87
N THR A 13 33.73 -4.31 -56.47
CA THR A 13 32.50 -3.76 -55.88
C THR A 13 31.38 -4.80 -55.86
N VAL A 14 31.23 -5.61 -56.92
CA VAL A 14 30.21 -6.66 -56.97
C VAL A 14 30.51 -7.76 -55.95
N SER A 15 31.78 -8.17 -55.80
CA SER A 15 32.16 -9.16 -54.79
C SER A 15 31.97 -8.62 -53.36
N ALA A 16 32.29 -7.35 -53.12
CA ALA A 16 32.12 -6.71 -51.81
C ALA A 16 30.63 -6.59 -51.43
N LEU A 17 29.78 -6.15 -52.37
CA LEU A 17 28.33 -6.07 -52.17
C LEU A 17 27.71 -7.45 -51.94
N LEU A 18 28.16 -8.46 -52.69
CA LEU A 18 27.72 -9.85 -52.50
C LEU A 18 28.14 -10.41 -51.14
N SER A 19 29.36 -10.12 -50.68
CA SER A 19 29.81 -10.54 -49.35
C SER A 19 29.03 -9.87 -48.22
N VAL A 20 28.63 -8.60 -48.37
CA VAL A 20 27.79 -7.90 -47.38
C VAL A 20 26.37 -8.46 -47.35
N MET A 21 25.80 -8.80 -48.52
CA MET A 21 24.49 -9.46 -48.61
C MET A 21 24.50 -10.88 -48.04
N LEU A 22 25.57 -11.64 -48.21
CA LEU A 22 25.69 -12.97 -47.61
C LEU A 22 25.94 -12.90 -46.08
N ALA A 23 26.47 -11.78 -45.59
CA ALA A 23 26.67 -11.54 -44.16
C ALA A 23 25.41 -11.01 -43.43
N SER A 24 24.30 -10.71 -44.14
CA SER A 24 23.09 -10.14 -43.53
C SER A 24 22.21 -11.16 -42.80
N CYS A 25 22.59 -12.43 -42.75
CA CYS A 25 21.91 -13.47 -41.98
C CYS A 25 22.51 -13.57 -40.57
N VAL A 26 22.36 -12.53 -39.75
CA VAL A 26 22.54 -12.70 -38.30
C VAL A 26 21.30 -13.43 -37.77
N VAL A 27 21.48 -14.67 -37.33
CA VAL A 27 20.46 -15.39 -36.60
C VAL A 27 20.34 -14.68 -35.26
N VAL A 28 19.22 -14.00 -35.02
CA VAL A 28 18.83 -13.63 -33.66
C VAL A 28 18.58 -14.96 -32.95
N GLU A 29 19.44 -15.32 -32.00
CA GLU A 29 19.07 -16.38 -31.06
C GLU A 29 17.89 -15.81 -30.26
N GLU A 30 16.67 -16.13 -30.70
CA GLU A 30 15.48 -15.98 -29.90
C GLU A 30 15.59 -17.00 -28.77
N GLY A 31 16.45 -16.69 -27.80
CA GLY A 31 16.46 -17.39 -26.52
C GLY A 31 15.01 -17.45 -26.04
N PRO A 32 14.55 -18.61 -25.51
CA PRO A 32 13.16 -18.78 -25.15
C PRO A 32 12.77 -17.63 -24.23
N GLY A 33 11.93 -16.74 -24.75
CA GLY A 33 11.47 -15.57 -24.02
C GLY A 33 10.85 -16.01 -22.69
N PRO A 34 10.75 -15.09 -21.71
CA PRO A 34 10.14 -15.40 -20.43
C PRO A 34 8.80 -16.11 -20.67
N ARG A 35 8.68 -17.35 -20.20
CA ARG A 35 7.45 -18.12 -20.36
C ARG A 35 6.31 -17.28 -19.76
N PRO A 36 5.19 -17.09 -20.47
CA PRO A 36 4.03 -16.46 -19.88
C PRO A 36 3.72 -17.16 -18.55
N LEU A 37 3.68 -16.42 -17.45
CA LEU A 37 3.24 -16.99 -16.18
C LEU A 37 1.83 -17.52 -16.40
N PRO A 38 1.50 -18.73 -15.89
CA PRO A 38 0.13 -19.20 -15.94
C PRO A 38 -0.78 -18.13 -15.32
N PRO A 39 -1.94 -17.84 -15.94
CA PRO A 39 -2.91 -16.94 -15.32
C PRO A 39 -3.21 -17.48 -13.94
N ARG A 40 -3.17 -16.60 -12.92
CA ARG A 40 -3.60 -16.96 -11.58
C ARG A 40 -4.99 -17.57 -11.70
N PRO A 41 -5.27 -18.71 -11.03
CA PRO A 41 -6.60 -19.30 -11.01
C PRO A 41 -7.61 -18.19 -10.74
N GLY A 42 -8.51 -17.97 -11.69
CA GLY A 42 -9.57 -16.99 -11.53
C GLY A 42 -10.40 -17.30 -10.28
N PRO A 43 -11.14 -16.32 -9.73
CA PRO A 43 -12.00 -16.54 -8.59
C PRO A 43 -13.17 -17.45 -9.02
N GLY A 44 -12.92 -18.75 -9.05
CA GLY A 44 -13.97 -19.76 -8.94
C GLY A 44 -14.59 -19.68 -7.54
N PRO A 45 -15.70 -20.39 -7.29
CA PRO A 45 -16.27 -20.50 -5.94
C PRO A 45 -15.23 -21.17 -5.02
N GLN A 46 -14.46 -20.35 -4.31
CA GLN A 46 -13.42 -20.77 -3.38
C GLN A 46 -14.06 -20.88 -2.00
N PHE A 47 -14.10 -22.09 -1.45
CA PHE A 47 -14.51 -22.32 -0.08
C PHE A 47 -13.37 -21.94 0.85
N CYS A 48 -13.50 -20.82 1.56
CA CYS A 48 -12.52 -20.41 2.56
C CYS A 48 -12.88 -20.96 3.94
N THR A 49 -11.86 -21.41 4.66
CA THR A 49 -12.00 -21.72 6.08
C THR A 49 -12.28 -20.44 6.87
N ARG A 50 -12.91 -20.58 8.04
CA ARG A 50 -13.13 -19.47 8.98
C ARG A 50 -11.91 -19.20 9.89
N GLU A 51 -10.74 -19.72 9.50
CA GLU A 51 -9.49 -19.50 10.22
C GLU A 51 -9.10 -18.02 10.10
N TYR A 52 -8.65 -17.41 11.19
CA TYR A 52 -8.27 -16.00 11.22
C TYR A 52 -6.74 -15.86 11.25
N ASP A 53 -6.17 -15.53 10.10
CA ASP A 53 -4.75 -15.25 9.88
C ASP A 53 -4.63 -14.00 8.98
N PRO A 54 -4.71 -12.79 9.57
CA PRO A 54 -4.99 -11.58 8.82
C PRO A 54 -3.88 -11.25 7.84
N VAL A 55 -4.27 -10.78 6.65
CA VAL A 55 -3.33 -10.35 5.61
C VAL A 55 -3.72 -8.99 5.05
N CYS A 56 -2.73 -8.20 4.68
CA CYS A 56 -2.92 -6.94 3.98
C CYS A 56 -2.75 -7.20 2.48
N ALA A 57 -3.81 -6.97 1.73
CA ALA A 57 -3.84 -7.21 0.29
C ALA A 57 -4.25 -5.96 -0.47
N SER A 58 -3.88 -5.88 -1.75
CA SER A 58 -4.19 -4.73 -2.61
C SER A 58 -4.74 -5.13 -3.96
N ARG A 59 -5.60 -4.27 -4.50
CA ARG A 59 -6.12 -4.35 -5.86
C ARG A 59 -6.06 -2.96 -6.49
N GLY A 60 -5.09 -2.73 -7.37
CA GLY A 60 -4.82 -1.39 -7.91
C GLY A 60 -4.38 -0.43 -6.80
N SER A 61 -5.15 0.63 -6.57
CA SER A 61 -4.93 1.61 -5.49
C SER A 61 -5.59 1.26 -4.16
N GLU A 62 -6.49 0.26 -4.14
CA GLU A 62 -7.19 -0.19 -2.94
C GLU A 62 -6.28 -1.09 -2.11
N ARG A 63 -6.24 -0.87 -0.80
CA ARG A 63 -5.56 -1.73 0.19
C ARG A 63 -6.55 -2.06 1.28
N GLN A 64 -6.72 -3.34 1.58
CA GLN A 64 -7.68 -3.82 2.57
C GLN A 64 -7.09 -4.99 3.37
N THR A 65 -7.47 -5.07 4.64
CA THR A 65 -7.21 -6.21 5.51
C THR A 65 -8.24 -7.30 5.27
N PHE A 66 -7.77 -8.53 5.03
CA PHE A 66 -8.62 -9.72 4.95
C PHE A 66 -8.36 -10.63 6.14
N GLY A 67 -9.40 -11.35 6.59
CA GLY A 67 -9.30 -12.26 7.73
C GLY A 67 -8.39 -13.46 7.48
N ASN A 68 -8.18 -13.85 6.22
CA ASN A 68 -7.16 -14.82 5.81
C ASN A 68 -6.78 -14.67 4.33
N ALA A 69 -5.70 -15.34 3.94
CA ALA A 69 -5.19 -15.35 2.57
C ALA A 69 -6.22 -15.84 1.54
N CYS A 70 -7.00 -16.89 1.88
CA CYS A 70 -8.04 -17.42 1.00
C CYS A 70 -9.09 -16.34 0.67
N MET A 71 -9.57 -15.62 1.68
CA MET A 71 -10.56 -14.55 1.49
C MET A 71 -10.01 -13.41 0.62
N ALA A 72 -8.73 -13.07 0.76
CA ALA A 72 -8.08 -12.05 -0.08
C ALA A 72 -8.02 -12.47 -1.55
N GLU A 73 -7.61 -13.71 -1.81
CA GLU A 73 -7.48 -14.24 -3.17
C GLU A 73 -8.85 -14.44 -3.84
N ALA A 74 -9.84 -14.93 -3.09
CA ALA A 74 -11.22 -15.08 -3.55
C ALA A 74 -11.84 -13.73 -3.94
N ALA A 75 -11.48 -12.65 -3.22
CA ALA A 75 -11.88 -11.28 -3.54
C ALA A 75 -11.05 -10.64 -4.69
N GLY A 76 -10.04 -11.34 -5.21
CA GLY A 76 -9.17 -10.85 -6.29
C GLY A 76 -8.11 -9.85 -5.83
N PHE A 77 -7.79 -9.80 -4.55
CA PHE A 77 -6.73 -8.97 -4.01
C PHE A 77 -5.38 -9.71 -4.03
N ARG A 78 -4.30 -8.98 -4.29
CA ARG A 78 -2.93 -9.49 -4.20
C ARG A 78 -2.39 -9.21 -2.80
N ILE A 79 -2.02 -10.26 -2.08
CA ILE A 79 -1.42 -10.15 -0.74
C ILE A 79 -0.07 -9.42 -0.83
N ILE A 80 0.08 -8.34 -0.05
CA ILE A 80 1.32 -7.56 0.06
C ILE A 80 2.16 -8.08 1.23
N ARG A 81 1.50 -8.33 2.37
CA ARG A 81 2.15 -8.77 3.62
C ARG A 81 1.20 -9.53 4.52
N GLY A 82 1.78 -10.32 5.42
CA GLY A 82 1.08 -10.85 6.58
C GLY A 82 0.78 -9.75 7.61
N GLY A 83 -0.33 -9.94 8.33
CA GLY A 83 -0.92 -8.98 9.25
C GLY A 83 -1.76 -7.92 8.54
N GLU A 84 -2.45 -7.12 9.34
CA GLU A 84 -3.36 -6.07 8.87
C GLU A 84 -2.63 -4.91 8.17
N CYS A 85 -3.34 -4.17 7.32
CA CYS A 85 -2.80 -3.00 6.65
C CYS A 85 -2.52 -1.87 7.67
N ARG A 86 -1.25 -1.44 7.76
CA ARG A 86 -0.85 -0.29 8.59
C ARG A 86 -1.22 1.01 7.86
N GLY A 87 -2.26 1.70 8.32
CA GLY A 87 -2.66 3.04 7.84
C GLY A 87 -3.79 3.11 6.81
N GLY A 88 -4.66 2.09 6.72
CA GLY A 88 -5.86 2.11 5.88
C GLY A 88 -7.10 2.41 6.72
N GLY A 89 -7.47 3.69 6.79
CA GLY A 89 -8.77 4.12 7.31
C GLY A 89 -9.84 3.93 6.24
N ASP A 90 -10.24 2.69 6.01
CA ASP A 90 -11.40 2.32 5.20
C ASP A 90 -12.31 1.43 6.05
N THR A 91 -12.91 2.04 7.07
CA THR A 91 -14.07 1.48 7.77
C THR A 91 -15.27 1.47 6.83
N GLY A 92 -15.26 0.56 5.86
CA GLY A 92 -16.47 -0.04 5.31
C GLY A 92 -16.94 -1.16 6.23
N TRP A 93 -17.24 -0.85 7.49
CA TRP A 93 -17.80 -1.82 8.44
C TRP A 93 -19.05 -1.22 9.10
N ASN A 94 -20.20 -1.46 8.45
CA ASN A 94 -21.47 -1.54 9.16
C ASN A 94 -21.51 -2.94 9.79
N GLY A 95 -21.38 -3.00 11.11
CA GLY A 95 -21.69 -4.20 11.89
C GLY A 95 -20.56 -4.69 12.79
N GLY A 96 -20.63 -4.26 14.06
CA GLY A 96 -20.49 -5.17 15.19
C GLY A 96 -19.10 -5.73 15.51
N GLY A 97 -18.51 -5.17 16.56
CA GLY A 97 -17.82 -6.00 17.57
C GLY A 97 -16.29 -5.90 17.58
N GLY A 98 -15.79 -5.37 18.70
CA GLY A 98 -14.58 -5.86 19.38
C GLY A 98 -13.24 -5.64 18.66
N GLY A 99 -12.52 -4.58 19.04
CA GLY A 99 -11.14 -4.34 18.64
C GLY A 99 -10.24 -3.99 19.84
N TRP A 100 -9.66 -5.03 20.43
CA TRP A 100 -8.39 -5.13 21.17
C TRP A 100 -7.31 -4.13 20.68
N ASN A 101 -6.29 -3.66 21.41
CA ASN A 101 -5.81 -3.74 22.79
C ASN A 101 -4.55 -2.82 22.85
N GLY A 102 -4.17 -2.37 24.04
CA GLY A 102 -2.75 -2.31 24.44
C GLY A 102 -1.78 -1.37 23.70
N GLY A 103 -1.62 -0.18 24.29
CA GLY A 103 -0.35 0.50 24.61
C GLY A 103 0.90 0.29 23.73
N GLY A 104 1.46 1.39 23.22
CA GLY A 104 2.87 1.44 22.84
C GLY A 104 3.30 2.66 22.03
N GLY A 105 3.57 3.78 22.71
CA GLY A 105 4.71 4.65 22.37
C GLY A 105 4.55 5.76 21.33
N SER A 106 4.65 6.99 21.84
CA SER A 106 5.47 8.10 21.32
C SER A 106 5.25 8.57 19.88
N GLY A 107 4.46 9.64 19.72
CA GLY A 107 4.43 10.46 18.52
C GLY A 107 3.09 11.13 18.38
N GLY A 108 3.07 12.45 18.45
CA GLY A 108 1.85 13.26 18.55
C GLY A 108 0.87 13.03 17.40
N TRP A 109 -0.40 12.86 17.75
CA TRP A 109 -1.49 13.00 16.80
C TRP A 109 -2.30 14.23 17.21
N ASN A 110 -2.05 15.26 16.43
CA ASN A 110 -2.71 16.55 16.47
C ASN A 110 -4.05 16.40 15.73
N GLY A 111 -5.16 16.52 16.45
CA GLY A 111 -6.41 17.08 15.91
C GLY A 111 -7.55 16.13 15.55
N GLY A 112 -8.76 16.56 15.94
CA GLY A 112 -10.05 16.14 15.39
C GLY A 112 -10.71 15.02 16.21
N GLY A 113 -11.67 15.28 17.11
CA GLY A 113 -12.85 16.11 16.91
C GLY A 113 -13.99 15.22 16.44
N GLY A 114 -14.72 14.61 17.37
CA GLY A 114 -15.85 13.74 17.09
C GLY A 114 -16.61 13.44 18.38
N GLY A 115 -17.44 14.39 18.80
CA GLY A 115 -18.24 14.30 20.01
C GLY A 115 -19.22 13.13 19.92
N ASN A 116 -18.94 12.09 20.68
CA ASN A 116 -19.91 11.07 21.05
C ASN A 116 -19.76 10.91 22.57
N GLU A 117 -20.81 11.27 23.30
CA GLU A 117 -21.08 11.02 24.74
C GLU A 117 -19.89 10.41 25.51
N GLN A 118 -18.91 11.24 25.87
CA GLN A 118 -17.70 10.76 26.54
C GLN A 118 -18.03 10.44 28.00
N PHE A 119 -18.07 9.15 28.38
CA PHE A 119 -18.22 8.75 29.78
C PHE A 119 -16.91 9.01 30.53
N CYS A 120 -16.83 10.12 31.25
CA CYS A 120 -15.70 10.43 32.11
C CYS A 120 -15.89 9.84 33.51
N THR A 121 -14.81 9.32 34.08
CA THR A 121 -14.78 8.97 35.50
C THR A 121 -14.88 10.25 36.35
N MET A 122 -15.36 10.10 37.58
CA MET A 122 -15.39 11.18 38.58
C MET A 122 -14.03 11.36 39.28
N GLU A 123 -12.95 10.84 38.69
CA GLU A 123 -11.61 10.98 39.24
C GLU A 123 -11.18 12.45 39.19
N TYR A 124 -10.67 12.96 40.31
CA TYR A 124 -10.19 14.33 40.41
C TYR A 124 -8.67 14.38 40.22
N ARG A 125 -8.25 14.73 39.00
CA ARG A 125 -6.86 14.94 38.57
C ARG A 125 -6.82 16.17 37.66
N PRO A 126 -6.83 17.38 38.23
CA PRO A 126 -7.16 18.58 37.48
C PRO A 126 -6.16 18.84 36.36
N VAL A 127 -6.66 19.40 35.25
CA VAL A 127 -5.83 19.79 34.10
C VAL A 127 -6.23 21.17 33.58
N CYS A 128 -5.24 21.89 33.04
CA CYS A 128 -5.46 23.16 32.40
C CYS A 128 -5.70 22.90 30.91
N GLY A 129 -6.93 23.13 30.46
CA GLY A 129 -7.34 22.98 29.07
C GLY A 129 -7.36 24.33 28.34
N ARG A 130 -6.95 24.32 27.08
CA ARG A 130 -7.02 25.47 26.17
C ARG A 130 -7.91 25.17 24.97
N ARG A 131 -8.85 26.08 24.69
CA ARG A 131 -9.63 26.10 23.44
C ARG A 131 -9.61 27.51 22.86
N GLY A 132 -8.86 27.69 21.77
CA GLY A 132 -8.60 29.02 21.21
C GLY A 132 -7.79 29.90 22.17
N GLY A 133 -8.37 31.02 22.60
CA GLY A 133 -7.77 31.96 23.58
C GLY A 133 -8.21 31.73 25.03
N THR A 134 -9.12 30.79 25.28
CA THR A 134 -9.67 30.56 26.63
C THR A 134 -8.95 29.41 27.32
N LEU A 135 -8.53 29.65 28.57
CA LEU A 135 -8.01 28.66 29.50
C LEU A 135 -9.11 28.29 30.50
N ARG A 136 -9.27 27.00 30.79
CA ARG A 136 -10.20 26.48 31.79
C ARG A 136 -9.60 25.27 32.50
N THR A 137 -9.78 25.22 33.81
CA THR A 137 -9.46 24.05 34.63
C THR A 137 -10.59 23.02 34.51
N PHE A 138 -10.23 21.77 34.25
CA PHE A 138 -11.13 20.63 34.22
C PHE A 138 -10.78 19.67 35.34
N SER A 139 -11.77 18.94 35.87
CA SER A 139 -11.56 17.99 36.97
C SER A 139 -10.62 16.84 36.58
N ASN A 140 -10.61 16.48 35.30
CA ASN A 140 -9.67 15.53 34.70
C ASN A 140 -9.51 15.77 33.19
N SER A 141 -8.52 15.10 32.59
CA SER A 141 -8.23 15.18 31.16
C SER A 141 -9.41 14.75 30.29
N CYS A 142 -10.14 13.71 30.71
CA CYS A 142 -11.34 13.28 29.99
C CYS A 142 -12.37 14.41 29.87
N GLN A 143 -12.64 15.14 30.96
CA GLN A 143 -13.58 16.26 30.94
C GLN A 143 -13.09 17.42 30.05
N ALA A 144 -11.78 17.67 29.99
CA ALA A 144 -11.19 18.66 29.08
C ALA A 144 -11.40 18.26 27.62
N ASP A 145 -11.06 17.01 27.28
CA ASP A 145 -11.18 16.47 25.93
C ASP A 145 -12.64 16.40 25.47
N ALA A 146 -13.54 15.94 26.35
CA ALA A 146 -14.99 15.90 26.09
C ALA A 146 -15.59 17.29 25.84
N ALA A 147 -15.05 18.32 26.50
CA ALA A 147 -15.43 19.72 26.26
C ALA A 147 -14.73 20.36 25.05
N GLY A 148 -13.84 19.62 24.37
CA GLY A 148 -13.05 20.09 23.22
C GLY A 148 -11.91 21.03 23.60
N PHE A 149 -11.36 20.90 24.81
CA PHE A 149 -10.19 21.65 25.28
C PHE A 149 -8.95 20.76 25.20
N ARG A 150 -7.86 21.30 24.63
CA ARG A 150 -6.57 20.63 24.61
C ARG A 150 -5.84 20.87 25.92
N VAL A 151 -5.43 19.82 26.61
CA VAL A 151 -4.62 19.95 27.84
C VAL A 151 -3.27 20.60 27.51
N VAL A 152 -2.96 21.69 28.23
CA VAL A 152 -1.70 22.44 28.13
C VAL A 152 -0.83 22.29 29.38
N ASP A 153 -1.42 21.99 30.54
CA ASP A 153 -0.68 21.78 31.79
C ASP A 153 -1.38 20.78 32.72
N GLN A 154 -0.58 20.13 33.60
CA GLN A 154 -1.07 19.23 34.64
C GLN A 154 -1.34 20.04 35.92
N GLY A 155 -2.62 20.20 36.26
CA GLY A 155 -3.07 21.07 37.35
C GLY A 155 -4.09 22.10 36.89
N SER A 156 -4.45 23.04 37.76
CA SER A 156 -5.34 24.13 37.39
C SER A 156 -4.62 25.21 36.55
N CYS A 157 -5.33 25.81 35.60
CA CYS A 157 -5.04 27.19 35.18
C CYS A 157 -5.33 28.14 36.37
#